data_AF-A0A4Q3T9J5-F1
#
_entry.id   AF-A0A4Q3T9J5-F1
#
_cell.length_a   1.000
_cell.length_b   1.000
_cell.length_c   1.000
_cell.angle_alpha   90.00
_cell.angle_beta   90.00
_cell.angle_gamma   90.00
#
_symmetry.space_group_name_H-M   'P 1'
#
loop_
_entity.id
_entity.type
_entity.pdbx_description
1 polymer ?
#
loop_
_entity_poly.entity_id
_entity_poly.type
_entity_poly.pdbx_seq_one_letter_code
_entity_poly.pdbx_strand_id
1 'polypeptide(L)' 'SWDVFALEAELKAFAESEGVGFGKIGPPTRMALTAGSTSPDIARTLSALGRDESLGRLDDALQQTK' A
#
# COMPACT_ATOMS: atom_id res chain seq x y z
N SER A 1 11.82 8.13 -5.40
CA SER A 1 11.69 8.90 -4.15
C SER A 1 10.56 8.29 -3.34
N TRP A 2 10.68 8.20 -2.01
CA TRP A 2 9.62 7.65 -1.15
C TRP A 2 8.78 8.80 -0.57
N ASP A 3 8.11 9.53 -1.46
CA ASP A 3 7.24 10.66 -1.14
C ASP A 3 5.80 10.37 -1.56
N VAL A 4 4.85 11.08 -0.93
CA VAL A 4 3.42 10.85 -1.15
C VAL A 4 3.03 10.97 -2.62
N PHE A 5 3.51 11.97 -3.36
CA PHE A 5 3.10 12.19 -4.74
C PHE A 5 3.65 11.12 -5.69
N ALA A 6 4.92 10.74 -5.51
CA ALA A 6 5.51 9.64 -6.27
C ALA A 6 4.80 8.32 -5.97
N LEU A 7 4.47 8.05 -4.70
CA LEU A 7 3.76 6.84 -4.30
C LEU A 7 2.32 6.80 -4.83
N GLU A 8 1.58 7.92 -4.81
CA GLU A 8 0.25 8.01 -5.42
C GLU A 8 0.30 7.69 -6.92
N ALA A 9 1.26 8.28 -7.64
CA ALA A 9 1.44 8.04 -9.07
C ALA A 9 1.80 6.58 -9.37
N GLU A 10 2.74 6.01 -8.62
CA GLU A 10 3.19 4.62 -8.78
C GLU A 10 2.06 3.62 -8.50
N LEU A 11 1.33 3.83 -7.39
CA LEU A 11 0.21 3.00 -7.00
C LEU A 11 -0.93 3.03 -8.03
N LYS A 12 -1.19 4.20 -8.62
CA LYS A 12 -2.17 4.34 -9.70
C LYS A 12 -1.71 3.64 -10.97
N ALA A 13 -0.45 3.84 -11.38
CA ALA A 13 0.13 3.19 -12.55
C ALA A 13 0.11 1.66 -12.41
N PHE A 14 0.43 1.14 -11.23
CA PHE A 14 0.34 -0.27 -10.91
C PHE A 14 -1.08 -0.81 -11.07
N ALA A 15 -2.08 -0.14 -10.48
CA ALA A 15 -3.49 -0.53 -10.60
C ALA A 15 -3.97 -0.54 -12.06
N GLU A 16 -3.57 0.45 -12.85
CA GLU A 16 -3.86 0.51 -14.29
C GLU A 16 -3.18 -0.64 -15.05
N SER A 17 -1.91 -0.94 -14.75
CA SER A 17 -1.13 -2.00 -15.40
C SER A 17 -1.68 -3.40 -15.13
N GLU A 18 -2.17 -3.66 -13.92
CA GLU A 18 -2.77 -4.92 -13.51
C GLU A 18 -4.25 -5.03 -13.93
N GLY A 19 -4.83 -3.96 -14.49
CA GLY A 19 -6.24 -3.90 -14.87
C GLY A 19 -7.21 -4.00 -13.69
N VAL A 20 -6.71 -3.82 -12.46
CA VAL A 20 -7.50 -3.85 -11.24
C VAL A 20 -7.69 -2.44 -10.71
N GLY A 21 -8.96 -2.01 -10.62
CA GLY A 21 -9.27 -0.72 -10.03
C GLY A 21 -8.75 -0.61 -8.59
N PHE A 22 -8.33 0.61 -8.22
CA PHE A 22 -7.73 0.89 -6.91
C PHE A 22 -8.59 0.45 -5.72
N GLY A 23 -9.92 0.42 -5.90
CA GLY A 23 -10.87 -0.07 -4.90
C GLY A 23 -10.70 -1.56 -4.53
N LYS A 24 -10.06 -2.37 -5.37
CA LYS A 24 -9.79 -3.79 -5.07
C LYS A 24 -8.48 -3.99 -4.30
N ILE A 25 -7.45 -3.23 -4.64
CA ILE A 25 -6.14 -3.31 -3.95
C ILE A 25 -6.11 -2.47 -2.67
N GLY A 26 -6.94 -1.43 -2.59
CA GLY A 26 -6.91 -0.46 -1.50
C GLY A 26 -7.18 -1.09 -0.13
N PRO A 27 -8.33 -1.77 0.08
CA PRO A 27 -8.66 -2.41 1.36
C PRO A 27 -7.61 -3.42 1.86
N PRO A 28 -7.15 -4.41 1.05
CA PRO A 28 -6.15 -5.37 1.54
C PRO A 28 -4.79 -4.71 1.83
N THR A 29 -4.34 -3.76 1.00
CA THR A 29 -3.08 -3.03 1.26
C THR A 29 -3.16 -2.21 2.55
N ARG A 30 -4.29 -1.53 2.83
CA ARG A 30 -4.47 -0.84 4.11
C ARG A 30 -4.43 -1.80 5.29
N MET A 31 -5.08 -2.96 5.16
CA MET A 31 -5.07 -3.97 6.22
C MET A 31 -3.65 -4.45 6.53
N ALA A 32 -2.86 -4.75 5.49
CA ALA A 32 -1.46 -5.14 5.64
C ALA A 32 -0.62 -4.06 6.33
N LEU A 33 -0.82 -2.79 5.96
CA LEU A 33 -0.02 -1.68 6.48
C LEU A 33 -0.43 -1.24 7.90
N THR A 34 -1.71 -1.32 8.26
CA THR A 34 -2.23 -0.71 9.51
C THR A 34 -2.91 -1.68 10.46
N ALA A 35 -2.91 -2.99 10.15
CA ALA A 35 -3.59 -4.03 10.92
C ALA A 35 -5.08 -3.72 11.17
N GLY A 36 -5.74 -3.08 10.20
CA GLY A 36 -7.16 -2.73 10.28
C GLY A 36 -7.50 -1.42 11.00
N SER A 37 -6.50 -0.66 11.46
CA SER A 37 -6.72 0.69 11.99
C SER A 37 -7.16 1.65 10.89
N THR A 38 -8.03 2.62 11.22
CA THR A 38 -8.44 3.69 10.30
C THR A 38 -7.21 4.42 9.80
N SER A 39 -6.95 4.30 8.50
CA SER A 39 -5.79 4.90 7.85
C SER A 39 -6.21 5.95 6.83
N PRO A 40 -5.37 6.99 6.63
CA PRO A 40 -5.55 7.93 5.54
C PRO A 40 -5.29 7.23 4.19
N ASP A 41 -5.03 8.00 3.13
CA ASP A 41 -4.60 7.43 1.87
C ASP A 41 -3.37 6.50 2.02
N ILE A 42 -3.29 5.46 1.18
CA ILE A 42 -2.22 4.46 1.21
C ILE A 42 -0.86 5.14 1.01
N ALA A 43 -0.75 6.08 0.07
CA ALA A 43 0.52 6.75 -0.20
C ALA A 43 1.00 7.57 1.01
N ARG A 44 0.09 8.20 1.76
CA ARG A 44 0.43 8.88 3.02
C ARG A 44 0.86 7.89 4.09
N THR A 45 0.19 6.74 4.17
CA THR A 45 0.53 5.68 5.12
C THR A 45 1.93 5.13 4.83
N LEU A 46 2.22 4.80 3.57
CA LEU A 46 3.53 4.35 3.11
C LEU A 46 4.61 5.40 3.39
N SER A 47 4.34 6.66 3.05
CA SER A 47 5.29 7.75 3.30
C SER A 47 5.57 7.96 4.79
N ALA A 48 4.57 7.80 5.66
CA ALA A 48 4.73 7.95 7.11
C ALA A 48 5.48 6.78 7.77
N LEU A 49 5.25 5.55 7.30
CA LEU A 49 5.98 4.37 7.76
C LEU A 49 7.42 4.35 7.23
N GLY A 50 7.66 4.96 6.06
CA GLY A 50 8.91 4.85 5.34
C GLY A 50 9.01 3.54 4.55
N ARG A 51 10.03 3.45 3.70
CA ARG A 51 10.17 2.38 2.71
C ARG A 51 10.30 1.00 3.34
N ASP A 52 11.28 0.82 4.21
CA ASP A 52 11.65 -0.51 4.68
C ASP A 52 10.56 -1.13 5.56
N GLU A 53 9.96 -0.34 6.46
CA GLU A 53 8.82 -0.78 7.27
C GLU A 53 7.58 -1.10 6.43
N SER A 54 7.29 -0.26 5.43
CA SER A 54 6.15 -0.51 4.54
C SER A 54 6.28 -1.81 3.77
N LEU A 55 7.46 -2.05 3.17
CA LEU A 55 7.71 -3.27 2.41
C LEU A 55 7.73 -4.49 3.32
N GLY A 56 8.34 -4.40 4.51
CA GLY A 56 8.34 -5.48 5.49
C GLY A 56 6.92 -5.92 5.89
N ARG A 57 6.02 -4.97 6.16
CA ARG A 57 4.61 -5.29 6.47
C ARG A 57 3.86 -5.93 5.31
N LEU A 58 4.13 -5.49 4.08
CA LEU A 58 3.54 -6.10 2.89
C LEU A 58 4.04 -7.53 2.69
N ASP A 59 5.34 -7.77 2.87
CA ASP A 59 5.94 -9.09 2.78
C ASP A 59 5.36 -10.04 3.85
N ASP A 60 5.21 -9.57 5.09
CA ASP A 60 4.58 -10.32 6.17
C ASP A 60 3.13 -10.70 5.81
N ALA A 61 2.36 -9.77 5.25
CA ALA A 61 0.99 -10.04 4.81
C ALA A 61 0.91 -11.05 3.65
N LEU A 62 1.85 -10.99 2.71
CA LEU A 62 1.97 -11.96 1.62
C LEU A 62 2.30 -13.36 2.15
N GLN A 63 3.15 -13.47 3.18
CA GLN A 63 3.46 -14.76 3.84
C GLN A 63 2.29 -15.31 4.69
N GLN A 64 1.42 -14.43 5.18
CA GLN A 64 0.24 -14.83 5.98
C GLN A 64 -0.96 -15.26 5.12
N THR A 65 -0.89 -15.08 3.80
CA THR A 65 -1.95 -15.50 2.87
C THR A 65 -1.91 -17.02 2.69
N LYS A 66 -2.68 -17.75 3.52
CA LYS A 66 -2.95 -19.20 3.40
C LYS A 66 -4.16 -19.48 2.53
#